data_AF-A0A1G8WXS5-F1
#
_entry.id   AF-A0A1G8WXS5-F1
#
_cell.length_a   1.000
_cell.length_b   1.000
_cell.length_c   1.000
_cell.angle_alpha   90.00
_cell.angle_beta   90.00
_cell.angle_gamma   90.00
#
_symmetry.space_group_name_H-M   'P 1'
#
loop_
_entity.id
_entity.type
_entity.pdbx_description
1 polymer ?
#
loop_
_entity_poly.entity_id
_entity_poly.type
_entity_poly.pdbx_seq_one_letter_code
_entity_poly.pdbx_strand_id
1 'polypeptide(L)'
;MYEIDLIADCKGTENLASFAVSFFDAIGIEVRQERESENYTGGTYYVGSGEGLKVNISISDDPQHEAMPYWIVVSTDDALALEDRIRERLLPRGFQVARVMNFGEPTEYCKLY
;
A
#
# COMPACT_ATOMS: atom_id res chain seq x y z
N MET A 1 -3.29 -13.91 -10.93
CA MET A 1 -2.51 -12.99 -10.08
C MET A 1 -2.41 -11.63 -10.71
N TYR A 2 -3.17 -10.70 -10.17
CA TYR A 2 -3.10 -9.27 -10.43
C TYR A 2 -2.04 -8.64 -9.53
N GLU A 3 -1.38 -7.62 -10.04
CA GLU A 3 -0.53 -6.70 -9.28
C GLU A 3 -1.19 -5.33 -9.31
N ILE A 4 -1.37 -4.74 -8.14
CA ILE A 4 -2.12 -3.50 -7.95
C ILE A 4 -1.28 -2.55 -7.12
N ASP A 5 -0.92 -1.43 -7.75
CA ASP A 5 -0.21 -0.32 -7.12
C ASP A 5 -1.20 0.63 -6.45
N LEU A 6 -0.94 0.93 -5.18
CA LEU A 6 -1.68 1.88 -4.39
C LEU A 6 -0.73 2.93 -3.82
N ILE A 7 -1.20 4.16 -3.71
CA ILE A 7 -0.62 5.18 -2.85
C ILE A 7 -1.57 5.47 -1.71
N ALA A 8 -1.04 5.66 -0.51
CA ALA A 8 -1.87 5.87 0.66
C ALA A 8 -1.21 6.72 1.73
N ASP A 9 -2.07 7.24 2.60
CA ASP A 9 -1.71 7.82 3.89
C ASP A 9 -2.71 7.36 4.96
N CYS A 10 -2.31 7.42 6.22
CA CYS A 10 -3.20 7.21 7.35
C CYS A 10 -2.87 8.19 8.46
N LYS A 11 -3.85 9.01 8.84
CA LYS A 11 -3.72 9.94 9.96
C LYS A 11 -3.30 9.19 11.23
N GLY A 12 -2.31 9.73 11.93
CA GLY A 12 -1.78 9.14 13.16
C GLY A 12 -0.65 8.13 12.94
N THR A 13 -0.23 7.88 11.70
CA THR A 13 1.01 7.17 11.40
C THR A 13 2.14 8.18 11.23
N GLU A 14 3.23 8.01 11.96
CA GLU A 14 4.34 8.98 12.00
C GLU A 14 5.49 8.58 11.07
N ASN A 15 5.53 7.31 10.68
CA ASN A 15 6.59 6.71 9.87
C ASN A 15 6.13 5.42 9.19
N LEU A 16 6.95 4.92 8.26
CA LEU A 16 6.71 3.70 7.49
C LEU A 16 6.37 2.48 8.37
N ALA A 17 7.05 2.29 9.49
CA ALA A 17 6.81 1.15 10.38
C ALA A 17 5.39 1.21 10.98
N SER A 18 5.01 2.37 11.55
CA SER A 18 3.68 2.58 12.12
C SER A 18 2.57 2.50 11.07
N PHE A 19 2.82 2.96 9.84
CA PHE A 19 1.90 2.82 8.72
C PHE A 19 1.74 1.36 8.29
N ALA A 20 2.84 0.64 8.07
CA ALA A 20 2.81 -0.75 7.64
C ALA A 20 2.09 -1.66 8.65
N VAL A 21 2.35 -1.47 9.95
CA VAL A 21 1.63 -2.18 11.02
C VAL A 21 0.13 -1.89 10.93
N SER A 22 -0.26 -0.62 10.88
CA SER A 22 -1.67 -0.23 10.82
C SER A 22 -2.37 -0.76 9.57
N PHE A 23 -1.69 -0.73 8.43
CA PHE A 23 -2.22 -1.23 7.16
C PHE A 23 -2.43 -2.74 7.21
N PHE A 24 -1.41 -3.51 7.60
CA PHE A 24 -1.50 -4.97 7.71
C PHE A 24 -2.61 -5.41 8.67
N ASP A 25 -2.70 -4.77 9.84
CA ASP A 25 -3.75 -5.04 10.82
C ASP A 25 -5.16 -4.68 10.30
N ALA A 26 -5.26 -3.76 9.35
CA ALA A 26 -6.52 -3.39 8.70
C ALA A 26 -6.96 -4.39 7.64
N ILE A 27 -6.05 -4.90 6.83
CA ILE A 27 -6.40 -5.84 5.77
C ILE A 27 -6.33 -7.31 6.18
N GLY A 28 -5.94 -7.61 7.43
CA GLY A 28 -5.91 -8.97 7.97
C GLY A 28 -4.64 -9.75 7.61
N ILE A 29 -3.50 -9.06 7.50
CA ILE A 29 -2.21 -9.69 7.26
C ILE A 29 -1.54 -10.06 8.58
N GLU A 30 -1.37 -11.37 8.80
CA GLU A 30 -0.79 -11.92 10.03
C GLU A 30 0.73 -12.12 9.93
N VAL A 31 1.22 -12.53 8.75
CA VAL A 31 2.65 -12.72 8.51
C VAL A 31 3.23 -11.46 7.92
N ARG A 32 4.11 -10.79 8.66
CA ARG A 32 4.82 -9.57 8.22
C ARG A 32 6.30 -9.64 8.52
N GLN A 33 7.12 -9.05 7.66
CA GLN A 33 8.57 -8.94 7.81
C GLN A 33 9.05 -7.56 7.36
N GLU A 34 9.91 -6.96 8.16
CA GLU A 34 10.74 -5.84 7.70
C GLU A 34 11.88 -6.37 6.83
N ARG A 35 12.23 -5.63 5.79
CA ARG A 35 13.35 -5.95 4.90
C ARG A 35 14.14 -4.70 4.57
N GLU A 36 15.45 -4.88 4.44
CA GLU A 36 16.37 -3.82 4.06
C GLU A 36 16.75 -3.94 2.58
N SER A 37 16.86 -2.81 1.90
CA SER A 37 17.37 -2.72 0.52
C SER A 37 17.72 -1.28 0.18
N GLU A 38 18.91 -1.07 -0.39
CA GLU A 38 19.38 0.24 -0.86
C GLU A 38 18.57 0.79 -2.05
N ASN A 39 17.76 -0.05 -2.69
CA ASN A 39 16.90 0.35 -3.82
C ASN A 39 15.61 1.03 -3.38
N TYR A 40 15.36 1.17 -2.07
CA TYR A 40 14.15 1.79 -1.53
C TYR A 40 14.47 3.05 -0.76
N THR A 41 13.58 4.04 -0.87
CA THR A 41 13.65 5.26 -0.07
C THR A 41 13.64 4.93 1.42
N GLY A 42 14.66 5.38 2.14
CA GLY A 42 14.84 5.07 3.57
C GLY A 42 15.49 3.72 3.87
N GLY A 43 15.86 2.94 2.84
CA GLY A 43 16.60 1.68 2.99
C GLY A 43 15.78 0.50 3.48
N THR A 44 14.46 0.67 3.70
CA THR A 44 13.58 -0.32 4.33
C THR A 44 12.25 -0.40 3.62
N TYR A 45 11.68 -1.60 3.56
CA TYR A 45 10.31 -1.87 3.15
C TYR A 45 9.72 -3.00 3.99
N TYR A 46 8.40 -3.09 4.02
CA TYR A 46 7.67 -4.09 4.78
C TYR A 46 6.94 -5.02 3.82
N VAL A 47 7.08 -6.33 4.04
CA VAL A 47 6.34 -7.34 3.30
C VAL A 47 5.35 -8.04 4.19
N GLY A 48 4.20 -8.39 3.63
CA GLY A 48 3.15 -9.07 4.34
C GLY A 48 2.41 -10.07 3.46
N SER A 49 1.86 -11.12 4.07
CA SER A 49 0.99 -12.06 3.36
C SER A 49 -0.11 -12.60 4.26
N GLY A 50 -1.33 -12.68 3.73
CA GLY A 50 -2.49 -13.18 4.46
C GLY A 50 -3.76 -13.08 3.63
N GLU A 51 -4.73 -13.96 3.89
CA GLU A 51 -6.05 -13.95 3.25
C GLU A 51 -6.02 -13.84 1.70
N GLY A 52 -5.04 -14.47 1.03
CA GLY A 52 -4.90 -14.42 -0.43
C GLY A 52 -4.24 -13.14 -0.99
N LEU A 53 -3.68 -12.30 -0.13
CA LEU A 53 -2.92 -11.10 -0.49
C LEU A 53 -1.42 -11.31 -0.20
N LYS A 54 -0.57 -10.77 -1.07
CA LYS A 54 0.82 -10.44 -0.78
C LYS A 54 0.97 -8.93 -0.92
N VAL A 55 1.64 -8.30 0.03
CA VAL A 55 1.70 -6.83 0.11
C VAL A 55 3.13 -6.42 0.40
N ASN A 56 3.63 -5.45 -0.36
CA ASN A 56 4.87 -4.74 -0.08
C ASN A 56 4.54 -3.27 0.18
N ILE A 57 5.12 -2.66 1.22
CA ILE A 57 4.90 -1.27 1.61
C ILE A 57 6.24 -0.57 1.75
N SER A 58 6.41 0.55 1.07
CA SER A 58 7.60 1.40 1.15
C SER A 58 7.24 2.88 1.06
N ILE A 59 8.22 3.75 1.29
CA ILE A 59 8.08 5.18 0.98
C ILE A 59 8.22 5.36 -0.53
N SER A 60 7.31 6.12 -1.14
CA SER A 60 7.40 6.49 -2.55
C SER A 60 8.55 7.48 -2.78
N ASP A 61 9.25 7.32 -3.89
CA ASP A 61 10.28 8.24 -4.36
C ASP A 61 9.75 9.33 -5.32
N ASP A 62 8.47 9.27 -5.72
CA ASP A 62 7.84 10.27 -6.57
C ASP A 62 7.39 11.49 -5.74
N PRO A 63 7.89 12.71 -6.03
CA PRO A 63 7.46 13.94 -5.37
C PRO A 63 5.95 14.22 -5.46
N GLN A 64 5.25 13.69 -6.47
CA GLN A 64 3.80 13.85 -6.63
C GLN A 64 3.01 13.11 -5.54
N HIS A 65 3.64 12.16 -4.85
CA HIS A 65 3.04 11.38 -3.78
C HIS A 65 3.29 11.99 -2.39
N GLU A 66 3.76 13.23 -2.28
CA GLU A 66 4.05 13.87 -0.98
C GLU A 66 2.84 13.86 -0.02
N ALA A 67 1.61 13.96 -0.54
CA ALA A 67 0.38 13.89 0.26
C ALA A 67 -0.03 12.45 0.66
N MET A 68 0.45 11.43 -0.05
CA MET A 68 0.19 10.00 0.19
C MET A 68 1.50 9.21 0.03
N PRO A 69 2.42 9.35 1.00
CA PRO A 69 3.83 9.03 0.79
C PRO A 69 4.13 7.54 0.75
N TYR A 70 3.16 6.68 1.08
CA TYR A 70 3.37 5.25 1.13
C TYR A 70 2.91 4.60 -0.17
N TRP A 71 3.84 3.94 -0.85
CA TRP A 71 3.56 3.10 -2.02
C TRP A 71 3.36 1.66 -1.55
N ILE A 72 2.26 1.05 -2.01
CA ILE A 72 1.85 -0.30 -1.66
C ILE A 72 1.65 -1.11 -2.93
N VAL A 73 2.38 -2.20 -3.06
CA VAL A 73 2.20 -3.18 -4.13
C VAL A 73 1.43 -4.36 -3.57
N VAL A 74 0.22 -4.61 -4.09
CA VAL A 74 -0.62 -5.74 -3.68
C VAL A 74 -0.71 -6.77 -4.80
N SER A 75 -0.24 -7.98 -4.55
CA SER A 75 -0.47 -9.15 -5.40
C SER A 75 -1.65 -9.96 -4.88
N THR A 76 -2.65 -10.22 -5.73
CA THR A 76 -3.84 -11.00 -5.38
C THR A 76 -4.39 -11.76 -6.59
N ASP A 77 -5.11 -12.85 -6.37
CA ASP A 77 -5.88 -13.50 -7.43
C ASP A 77 -7.29 -12.93 -7.62
N ASP A 78 -7.73 -12.05 -6.71
CA ASP A 78 -9.06 -11.43 -6.74
C ASP A 78 -8.98 -9.91 -6.49
N ALA A 79 -8.92 -9.15 -7.59
CA ALA A 79 -8.86 -7.69 -7.53
C ALA A 79 -10.14 -7.05 -6.95
N LEU A 80 -11.31 -7.67 -7.13
CA LEU A 80 -12.57 -7.15 -6.61
C LEU A 80 -12.61 -7.30 -5.09
N ALA A 81 -12.18 -8.44 -4.57
CA ALA A 81 -12.06 -8.66 -3.14
C ALA A 81 -11.10 -7.65 -2.47
N LEU A 82 -10.04 -7.22 -3.17
CA LEU A 82 -9.19 -6.13 -2.69
C LEU A 82 -9.95 -4.80 -2.62
N GLU A 83 -10.70 -4.42 -3.65
CA GLU A 83 -11.48 -3.18 -3.64
C GLU A 83 -12.49 -3.15 -2.48
N ASP A 84 -13.18 -4.27 -2.23
CA ASP A 84 -14.12 -4.39 -1.13
C ASP A 84 -13.41 -4.27 0.23
N ARG A 85 -12.24 -4.88 0.40
CA ARG A 85 -11.43 -4.71 1.63
C ARG A 85 -10.97 -3.28 1.84
N ILE A 86 -10.60 -2.56 0.78
CA ILE A 86 -10.22 -1.15 0.88
C ILE A 86 -11.42 -0.36 1.42
N ARG A 87 -12.60 -0.52 0.80
CA ARG A 87 -13.82 0.20 1.18
C ARG A 87 -14.32 -0.15 2.58
N GLU A 88 -14.25 -1.43 2.97
CA GLU A 88 -14.83 -1.92 4.21
C GLU A 88 -13.87 -1.86 5.41
N ARG A 89 -12.55 -1.93 5.18
CA ARG A 89 -11.56 -2.05 6.26
C ARG A 89 -10.57 -0.90 6.34
N LEU A 90 -10.12 -0.37 5.20
CA LEU A 90 -9.14 0.73 5.19
C LEU A 90 -9.81 2.09 5.38
N LEU A 91 -10.76 2.46 4.51
CA LEU A 91 -11.38 3.79 4.54
C LEU A 91 -12.03 4.10 5.91
N PRO A 92 -12.77 3.18 6.56
CA PRO A 92 -13.36 3.45 7.87
C PRO A 92 -12.34 3.64 9.00
N ARG A 93 -11.10 3.18 8.80
CA ARG A 93 -9.98 3.36 9.75
C ARG A 93 -9.18 4.64 9.49
N GLY A 94 -9.62 5.48 8.54
CA GLY A 94 -9.01 6.77 8.26
C GLY A 94 -7.87 6.74 7.24
N PHE A 95 -7.71 5.62 6.53
CA PHE A 95 -6.79 5.55 5.39
C PHE A 95 -7.34 6.37 4.22
N GLN A 96 -6.47 7.13 3.59
CA GLN A 96 -6.66 7.68 2.26
C GLN A 96 -5.93 6.75 1.30
N VAL A 97 -6.62 6.25 0.27
CA VAL A 97 -6.05 5.28 -0.67
C VAL A 97 -6.42 5.70 -2.08
N ALA A 98 -5.44 5.70 -2.97
CA ALA A 98 -5.66 5.80 -4.41
C ALA A 98 -4.97 4.64 -5.12
N ARG A 99 -5.62 4.11 -6.16
CA ARG A 99 -5.00 3.17 -7.09
C ARG A 99 -4.21 3.93 -8.13
N VAL A 100 -2.95 3.54 -8.34
CA VAL A 100 -2.18 4.00 -9.49
C VAL A 100 -2.60 3.21 -10.71
N MET A 101 -2.98 3.92 -11.76
CA MET A 101 -3.42 3.37 -13.04
C MET A 101 -2.36 3.65 -14.08
N ASN A 102 -2.03 2.68 -14.93
CA ASN A 102 -1.01 2.79 -15.99
C ASN A 102 0.38 3.16 -15.46
N PHE A 103 0.81 2.51 -14.37
CA PHE A 103 2.10 2.79 -13.73
C PHE A 103 3.27 2.74 -14.72
N GLY A 104 4.11 3.78 -14.72
CA GLY A 104 5.27 3.92 -15.60
C GLY A 104 4.94 4.35 -17.03
N GLU A 105 3.67 4.67 -17.34
CA GLU A 105 3.25 5.12 -18.66
C GLU A 105 2.95 6.64 -18.69
N PRO A 106 2.99 7.29 -19.88
CA PRO A 106 2.58 8.69 -20.02
C PRO A 106 1.12 8.98 -19.64
N THR A 107 0.30 7.94 -19.50
CA THR A 107 -1.11 8.03 -19.11
C THR A 107 -1.35 7.64 -17.65
N GLU A 108 -0.29 7.63 -16.83
CA GLU A 108 -0.39 7.35 -15.40
C GLU A 108 -1.33 8.34 -14.71
N TYR A 109 -2.21 7.84 -13.85
CA TYR A 109 -3.05 8.67 -12.98
C TYR A 109 -3.46 7.92 -11.73
N CYS A 110 -3.87 8.65 -10.70
CA CYS A 110 -4.36 8.09 -9.45
C CYS A 110 -5.90 8.13 -9.38
N LYS A 111 -6.52 6.98 -9.13
CA LYS A 111 -7.97 6.85 -8.88
C LYS A 111 -8.21 6.70 -7.38
N LEU A 112 -8.83 7.72 -6.75
CA LEU A 112 -9.20 7.67 -5.33
C LEU A 112 -10.30 6.63 -5.07
N TYR A 113 -10.19 5.97 -3.91
CA TYR A 113 -11.21 5.05 -3.38
C TYR A 113 -12.25 5.75 -2.51
#